data_AF-A0A2U8TK43-F1
#
_entry.id   AF-A0A2U8TK43-F1
#
_cell.length_a   1.000
_cell.length_b   1.000
_cell.length_c   1.000
_cell.angle_alpha   90.00
_cell.angle_beta   90.00
_cell.angle_gamma   90.00
#
_symmetry.space_group_name_H-M   'P 1'
#
loop_
_entity.id
_entity.type
_entity.pdbx_description
1 polymer ?
#
loop_
_entity_poly.entity_id
_entity_poly.type
_entity_poly.pdbx_seq_one_letter_code
_entity_poly.pdbx_strand_id
1 'polypeptide(L)'
;MLRYFYFFVAAVLLLMSCTDPKTQWSIDGFDVYGSLFVFCMALYIPMMALSFYYFVKALTRFFKYKNSRDGFLLLASTVVGVVALYSFNHWVFSEIY
;
A
#
# COMPACT_ATOMS: atom_id res chain seq x y z
N MET A 1 -14.36 -8.62 -0.97
CA MET A 1 -14.14 -7.50 -0.01
C MET A 1 -12.66 -7.28 0.32
N LEU A 2 -11.90 -8.29 0.78
CA LEU A 2 -10.46 -8.14 1.12
C LEU A 2 -9.58 -7.49 0.04
N ARG A 3 -9.84 -7.75 -1.24
CA ARG A 3 -9.07 -7.15 -2.36
C ARG A 3 -9.34 -5.65 -2.53
N TYR A 4 -10.57 -5.19 -2.27
CA TYR A 4 -10.91 -3.76 -2.29
C TYR A 4 -10.30 -3.03 -1.10
N PHE A 5 -10.31 -3.66 0.08
CA PHE A 5 -9.64 -3.13 1.26
C PHE A 5 -8.13 -2.96 1.02
N TYR A 6 -7.49 -3.94 0.39
CA TYR A 6 -6.08 -3.86 0.00
C TYR A 6 -5.79 -2.67 -0.94
N PHE A 7 -6.62 -2.48 -1.98
CA PHE A 7 -6.46 -1.32 -2.87
C PHE A 7 -6.75 0.01 -2.19
N PHE A 8 -7.71 0.06 -1.29
CA PHE A 8 -8.01 1.25 -0.51
C PHE A 8 -6.82 1.65 0.36
N VAL A 9 -6.24 0.71 1.11
CA VAL A 9 -5.04 0.97 1.91
C VAL A 9 -3.86 1.38 1.01
N ALA A 10 -3.73 0.80 -0.19
CA ALA A 10 -2.63 1.13 -1.10
C ALA A 10 -2.77 2.57 -1.62
N ALA A 11 -3.99 2.97 -1.94
CA ALA A 11 -4.31 4.34 -2.33
C ALA A 11 -4.03 5.32 -1.18
N VAL A 12 -4.37 4.98 0.07
CA VAL A 12 -4.11 5.83 1.24
C VAL A 12 -2.60 6.02 1.47
N LEU A 13 -1.80 4.96 1.37
CA LEU A 13 -0.33 5.05 1.48
C LEU A 13 0.29 5.91 0.37
N LEU A 14 -0.18 5.73 -0.87
CA LEU A 14 0.27 6.55 -2.00
C LEU A 14 -0.13 8.02 -1.83
N LEU A 15 -1.37 8.27 -1.38
CA LEU A 15 -1.86 9.62 -1.16
C LEU A 15 -1.03 10.33 -0.08
N MET A 16 -0.71 9.64 1.02
CA MET A 16 0.21 10.16 2.03
C MET A 16 1.60 10.45 1.47
N SER A 17 2.14 9.55 0.64
CA SER A 17 3.46 9.73 -0.01
C SER A 17 3.50 10.92 -0.98
N CYS A 18 2.35 11.37 -1.47
CA CYS A 18 2.23 12.53 -2.35
C CYS A 18 1.87 13.82 -1.58
N THR A 19 1.64 13.75 -0.28
CA THR A 19 1.29 14.91 0.53
C THR A 19 2.56 15.49 1.14
N ASP A 20 2.78 16.79 0.97
CA ASP A 20 3.95 17.46 1.56
C ASP A 20 3.92 17.33 3.10
N PRO A 21 4.99 16.86 3.76
CA PRO A 21 5.02 16.68 5.20
C PRO A 21 5.00 17.97 6.01
N LYS A 22 5.14 19.11 5.32
CA LYS A 22 5.00 20.46 5.89
C LYS A 22 3.57 20.98 5.85
N THR A 23 2.64 20.25 5.23
CA THR A 23 1.23 20.66 5.20
C THR A 23 0.54 20.33 6.52
N GLN A 24 0.17 21.37 7.25
CA GLN A 24 -0.46 21.23 8.56
C GLN A 24 -1.95 20.92 8.37
N TRP A 25 -2.34 19.64 8.42
CA TRP A 25 -3.76 19.26 8.37
C TRP A 25 -4.30 19.13 9.79
N SER A 26 -4.65 20.29 10.37
CA SER A 26 -5.38 20.33 11.63
C SER A 26 -6.85 20.66 11.38
N ILE A 27 -7.74 19.78 11.83
CA ILE A 27 -9.18 20.05 11.88
C ILE A 27 -9.54 20.20 13.36
N ASP A 28 -10.02 21.38 13.74
CA ASP A 28 -10.47 21.67 15.11
C ASP A 28 -9.39 21.42 16.20
N GLY A 29 -8.12 21.69 15.87
CA GLY A 29 -6.98 21.46 16.77
C GLY A 29 -6.50 20.01 16.84
N PHE A 30 -7.16 19.08 16.15
CA PHE A 30 -6.71 17.70 16.04
C PHE A 30 -5.72 17.55 14.88
N ASP A 31 -4.56 16.93 15.14
CA ASP A 31 -3.56 16.63 14.11
C ASP A 31 -3.99 15.37 13.32
N VAL A 32 -4.80 15.63 12.28
CA VAL A 32 -5.33 14.59 11.40
C VAL A 32 -4.19 13.94 10.61
N TYR A 33 -3.19 14.73 10.22
CA TYR A 33 -2.04 14.27 9.47
C TYR A 33 -1.21 13.25 10.27
N GLY A 34 -0.82 13.62 11.51
CA GLY A 34 -0.07 12.73 12.40
C GLY A 34 -0.83 11.44 12.72
N SER A 35 -2.15 11.52 12.93
CA SER A 35 -2.98 10.34 13.17
C SER A 35 -3.03 9.41 11.96
N LEU A 36 -3.23 9.95 10.76
CA LEU A 36 -3.21 9.18 9.50
C LEU A 36 -1.84 8.57 9.22
N PHE A 37 -0.76 9.27 9.56
CA PHE A 37 0.60 8.77 9.42
C PHE A 37 0.85 7.53 10.29
N VAL A 38 0.49 7.59 11.58
CA VAL A 38 0.61 6.46 12.51
C VAL A 38 -0.26 5.28 12.04
N PHE A 39 -1.46 5.57 11.55
CA PHE A 39 -2.33 4.54 10.96
C PHE A 39 -1.69 3.87 9.74
N CYS A 40 -1.08 4.64 8.84
CA CYS A 40 -0.34 4.12 7.69
C CYS A 40 0.85 3.24 8.11
N MET A 41 1.63 3.66 9.11
CA MET A 41 2.73 2.87 9.67
C MET A 41 2.24 1.53 10.26
N ALA A 42 1.15 1.54 11.01
CA ALA A 42 0.55 0.33 11.57
C ALA A 42 0.07 -0.64 10.48
N LEU A 43 -0.44 -0.10 9.37
CA LEU A 43 -0.93 -0.90 8.23
C LEU A 43 0.17 -1.34 7.24
N TYR A 44 1.36 -0.75 7.30
CA TYR A 44 2.47 -1.07 6.41
C TYR A 44 2.89 -2.55 6.52
N ILE A 45 3.10 -3.05 7.74
CA ILE A 45 3.51 -4.44 8.01
C ILE A 45 2.48 -5.47 7.50
N PRO A 46 1.18 -5.38 7.87
CA PRO A 46 0.19 -6.33 7.37
C PRO A 46 0.01 -6.22 5.85
N MET A 47 0.18 -5.03 5.28
CA MET A 47 0.12 -4.88 3.82
C MET A 47 1.31 -5.55 3.11
N MET A 48 2.52 -5.46 3.66
CA MET A 48 3.69 -6.17 3.13
C MET A 48 3.45 -7.68 3.12
N ALA A 49 2.93 -8.24 4.21
CA ALA A 49 2.56 -9.65 4.29
C ALA A 49 1.49 -10.05 3.25
N LEU A 50 0.46 -9.21 3.08
CA LEU A 50 -0.59 -9.43 2.08
C LEU A 50 -0.06 -9.36 0.65
N SER A 51 0.81 -8.39 0.35
CA SER A 51 1.44 -8.24 -0.96
C SER A 51 2.25 -9.48 -1.32
N PHE A 52 3.06 -9.98 -0.36
CA PHE A 52 3.82 -11.22 -0.53
C PHE A 52 2.91 -12.44 -0.74
N TYR A 53 1.83 -12.55 0.05
CA TYR A 53 0.85 -13.63 -0.11
C TYR A 53 0.19 -13.62 -1.50
N TYR A 54 -0.23 -12.44 -1.99
CA TYR A 54 -0.80 -12.33 -3.33
C TYR A 54 0.23 -12.68 -4.41
N PHE A 55 1.50 -12.36 -4.22
CA PHE A 55 2.58 -12.68 -5.15
C PHE A 55 2.84 -14.19 -5.24
N VAL A 56 2.97 -14.86 -4.10
CA VAL A 56 3.13 -16.32 -4.04
C VAL A 56 1.91 -17.02 -4.64
N LYS A 57 0.71 -16.51 -4.38
CA LYS A 57 -0.54 -17.03 -4.95
C LYS A 57 -0.62 -16.82 -6.47
N ALA A 58 -0.15 -15.66 -6.97
CA ALA A 58 -0.07 -15.37 -8.39
C ALA A 58 0.88 -16.35 -9.10
N LEU A 59 2.09 -16.53 -8.56
CA LEU A 59 3.08 -17.50 -9.02
C LEU A 59 2.50 -18.92 -9.05
N THR A 60 1.89 -19.35 -7.95
CA THR A 60 1.30 -20.70 -7.85
C THR A 60 0.20 -20.91 -8.90
N ARG A 61 -0.64 -19.90 -9.15
CA ARG A 61 -1.66 -19.98 -10.22
C ARG A 61 -1.04 -19.97 -11.60
N PHE A 62 0.00 -19.17 -11.85
CA PHE A 62 0.70 -19.11 -13.13
C PHE A 62 1.34 -20.46 -13.48
N PHE A 63 1.94 -21.13 -12.49
CA PHE A 63 2.55 -22.45 -12.66
C PHE A 63 1.53 -23.59 -12.75
N LYS A 64 0.42 -23.51 -12.00
CA LYS A 64 -0.55 -24.61 -11.86
C LYS A 64 -1.73 -24.55 -12.84
N TYR A 65 -2.12 -23.35 -13.28
CA TYR A 65 -3.24 -23.13 -14.20
C TYR A 65 -2.82 -22.20 -15.33
N LYS A 66 -2.89 -22.66 -16.58
CA LYS A 66 -2.66 -21.86 -17.81
C LYS A 66 -3.80 -20.84 -18.05
N ASN A 67 -4.38 -20.30 -16.98
CA ASN A 67 -5.41 -19.27 -17.03
C ASN A 67 -4.75 -17.90 -16.84
N SER A 68 -4.17 -17.38 -17.93
CA SER A 68 -3.32 -16.19 -17.93
C SER A 68 -4.02 -14.92 -17.43
N ARG A 69 -5.34 -14.83 -17.56
CA ARG A 69 -6.11 -13.61 -17.25
C ARG A 69 -6.21 -13.36 -15.74
N ASP A 70 -6.44 -14.40 -14.93
CA ASP A 70 -6.48 -14.29 -13.47
C ASP A 70 -5.10 -14.13 -12.85
N GLY A 71 -4.08 -14.74 -13.47
CA GLY A 71 -2.68 -14.56 -13.07
C GLY A 71 -2.21 -13.13 -13.26
N PHE A 72 -2.57 -12.49 -14.38
CA PHE A 72 -2.19 -11.11 -14.69
C PHE A 72 -2.82 -10.10 -13.73
N LEU A 73 -4.10 -10.26 -13.38
CA LEU A 73 -4.77 -9.42 -12.39
C LEU A 73 -4.14 -9.53 -11.00
N LEU A 74 -3.69 -10.72 -10.61
CA LEU A 74 -2.98 -10.93 -9.35
C LEU A 74 -1.58 -10.31 -9.38
N LEU A 75 -0.85 -10.46 -10.48
CA LEU A 75 0.45 -9.80 -10.68
C LEU A 75 0.32 -8.27 -10.63
N ALA A 76 -0.66 -7.70 -11.32
CA ALA A 76 -0.94 -6.27 -11.27
C ALA A 76 -1.22 -5.80 -9.83
N SER A 77 -2.01 -6.56 -9.05
CA SER A 77 -2.27 -6.22 -7.65
C SER A 77 -1.00 -6.22 -6.79
N THR A 78 -0.07 -7.14 -7.04
CA THR A 78 1.20 -7.21 -6.32
C THR A 78 2.14 -6.07 -6.68
N VAL A 79 2.20 -5.69 -7.96
CA VAL A 79 2.99 -4.54 -8.40
C VAL A 79 2.47 -3.27 -7.75
N VAL A 80 1.15 -3.05 -7.73
CA VAL A 80 0.53 -1.87 -7.10
C VAL A 80 0.88 -1.80 -5.61
N GLY A 81 0.78 -2.90 -4.87
CA GLY A 81 1.14 -2.91 -3.46
C GLY A 81 2.62 -2.68 -3.20
N VAL A 82 3.51 -3.27 -3.99
CA VAL A 82 4.95 -3.05 -3.87
C VAL A 82 5.31 -1.59 -4.17
N VAL A 83 4.73 -1.00 -5.21
CA VAL A 83 4.94 0.42 -5.55
C VAL A 83 4.43 1.33 -4.43
N ALA A 84 3.25 1.05 -3.87
CA ALA A 84 2.70 1.82 -2.76
C ALA A 84 3.59 1.74 -1.51
N LEU A 85 4.05 0.54 -1.14
CA LEU A 85 4.96 0.34 0.00
C LEU A 85 6.31 1.03 -0.22
N TYR A 86 6.88 0.91 -1.42
CA TYR A 86 8.16 1.53 -1.75
C TYR A 86 8.06 3.06 -1.74
N SER A 87 7.02 3.63 -2.36
CA SER A 87 6.81 5.07 -2.41
C SER A 87 6.64 5.65 -1.00
N PHE A 88 5.87 4.98 -0.15
CA PHE A 88 5.68 5.39 1.24
C PHE A 88 6.98 5.30 2.04
N ASN A 89 7.71 4.21 1.90
CA ASN A 89 9.00 4.04 2.56
C ASN A 89 10.00 5.12 2.13
N HIS A 90 10.15 5.35 0.82
CA HIS A 90 11.03 6.38 0.29
C HIS A 90 10.65 7.77 0.81
N TRP A 91 9.37 8.12 0.79
CA TRP A 91 8.88 9.39 1.30
C TRP A 91 9.15 9.58 2.80
N VAL A 92 8.92 8.54 3.62
CA VAL A 92 9.26 8.56 5.05
C VAL A 92 10.75 8.82 5.28
N PHE A 93 11.64 8.14 4.55
CA PHE A 93 13.08 8.29 4.75
C PHE A 93 13.70 9.51 4.06
N SER A 94 13.06 10.08 3.05
CA SER A 94 13.60 11.19 2.28
C SER A 94 13.06 12.56 2.70
N GLU A 95 11.82 12.62 3.22
CA GLU A 95 11.17 13.90 3.52
C GLU A 95 10.83 14.10 5.00
N ILE A 96 10.75 13.03 5.79
CA ILE A 96 10.45 13.10 7.24
C ILE A 96 11.71 12.97 8.09
N TYR A 97 12.60 12.03 7.75
CA TYR A 97 13.91 11.84 8.38
C TYR A 97 15.03 12.58 7.64
#